data_AF-A0AAU3FGH7-F1
#
_entry.id   AF-A0AAU3FGH7-F1
#
_cell.length_a   1.000
_cell.length_b   1.000
_cell.length_c   1.000
_cell.angle_alpha   90.00
_cell.angle_beta   90.00
_cell.angle_gamma   90.00
#
_symmetry.space_group_name_H-M   'P 1'
#
loop_
_entity.id
_entity.type
_entity.pdbx_description
1 polymer ?
#
loop_
_entity_poly.entity_id
_entity_poly.type
_entity_poly.pdbx_seq_one_letter_code
_entity_poly.pdbx_strand_id
1 'polypeptide(L)'
;MWIFLVLGLLPIALLLWLFAGQVNQQVDSHFAGEVIALSVQPVTLTTGMRTDYLLTIRADDGRQFTLPVKDDVYALFSVGDRIVKQAGTRWPRKAA
;
A
#
# COMPACT_ATOMS: atom_id res chain seq x y z
N MET A 1 5.56 -5.20 39.46
CA MET A 1 5.25 -6.07 38.30
C MET A 1 4.56 -5.33 37.14
N TRP A 2 3.71 -4.32 37.35
CA TRP A 2 3.03 -3.60 36.25
C TRP A 2 3.95 -2.66 35.44
N ILE A 3 5.00 -2.11 36.04
CA ILE A 3 5.94 -1.18 35.39
C ILE A 3 6.68 -1.86 34.22
N PHE A 4 7.06 -3.13 34.35
CA PHE A 4 7.72 -3.89 33.29
C PHE A 4 6.78 -4.15 32.09
N LEU A 5 5.48 -4.31 32.33
CA LEU A 5 4.47 -4.45 31.28
C LEU A 5 4.33 -3.15 30.48
N VAL A 6 4.24 -2.01 31.16
CA VAL A 6 4.15 -0.70 30.50
C VAL A 6 5.42 -0.39 29.70
N LEU A 7 6.60 -0.67 30.28
CA LEU A 7 7.89 -0.41 29.62
C LEU A 7 8.12 -1.29 28.38
N GLY A 8 7.56 -2.50 28.34
CA GLY A 8 7.61 -3.38 27.17
C GLY A 8 6.59 -3.02 26.08
N LEU A 9 5.40 -2.54 26.46
CA LEU A 9 4.33 -2.17 25.52
C LEU A 9 4.58 -0.84 24.80
N LEU A 10 5.24 0.11 25.46
CA LEU A 10 5.51 1.44 24.91
C LEU A 10 6.36 1.43 23.62
N PRO A 11 7.50 0.70 23.54
CA PRO A 11 8.28 0.62 22.29
C PRO A 11 7.52 -0.13 21.19
N ILE A 12 6.68 -1.11 21.54
CA ILE A 12 5.84 -1.83 20.57
C ILE A 12 4.79 -0.90 19.99
N ALA A 13 4.11 -0.11 20.82
CA ALA A 13 3.14 0.89 20.38
C ALA A 13 3.78 1.95 19.47
N LEU A 14 4.99 2.41 19.80
CA LEU A 14 5.77 3.36 18.98
C LEU A 14 6.13 2.77 17.62
N LEU A 15 6.61 1.52 17.58
CA LEU A 15 6.92 0.83 16.32
C LEU A 15 5.66 0.68 15.46
N LEU A 16 4.54 0.23 16.05
CA LEU A 16 3.26 0.11 15.36
C LEU A 16 2.78 1.45 14.81
N TRP A 17 2.95 2.54 15.58
CA TRP A 17 2.59 3.90 15.13
C TRP A 17 3.46 4.37 13.96
N LEU A 18 4.76 4.05 13.97
CA LEU A 18 5.69 4.40 12.89
C LEU A 18 5.33 3.69 11.58
N PHE A 19 5.07 2.37 11.65
CA PHE A 19 4.67 1.58 10.48
C PHE A 19 3.27 1.96 9.98
N ALA A 20 2.32 2.19 10.88
CA ALA A 20 0.98 2.67 10.51
C ALA A 20 1.03 4.05 9.85
N GLY A 21 1.89 4.95 10.36
CA GLY A 21 2.11 6.27 9.77
C GLY A 21 2.69 6.22 8.36
N GLN A 22 3.64 5.31 8.11
CA GLN A 22 4.22 5.13 6.77
C GLN A 22 3.21 4.60 5.76
N VAL A 23 2.38 3.63 6.14
CA VAL A 23 1.33 3.08 5.28
C VAL A 23 0.27 4.14 4.97
N ASN A 24 -0.16 4.92 5.96
CA ASN A 24 -1.18 5.95 5.76
C ASN A 24 -0.65 7.13 4.91
N GLN A 25 0.60 7.54 5.14
CA GLN A 25 1.25 8.57 4.32
C GLN A 25 1.43 8.12 2.86
N GLN A 26 1.73 6.85 2.59
CA GLN A 26 1.86 6.35 1.21
C GLN A 26 0.51 6.31 0.48
N VAL A 27 -0.58 6.04 1.18
CA VAL A 27 -1.93 6.09 0.59
C VAL A 27 -2.36 7.53 0.30
N ASP A 28 -1.99 8.51 1.13
CA ASP A 28 -2.34 9.92 0.92
C ASP A 28 -1.31 10.73 0.11
N SER A 29 -0.11 10.19 -0.13
CA SER A 29 0.95 10.88 -0.86
C SER A 29 0.71 10.94 -2.36
N HIS A 30 1.01 12.10 -2.94
CA HIS A 30 1.16 12.24 -4.39
C HIS A 30 2.38 11.47 -4.86
N PHE A 31 2.22 10.59 -5.85
CA PHE A 31 3.35 9.89 -6.47
C PHE A 31 3.15 9.73 -7.98
N ALA A 32 4.26 9.68 -8.71
CA ALA A 32 4.32 9.27 -10.11
C ALA A 32 5.36 8.15 -10.23
N GLY A 33 5.12 7.21 -11.13
CA GLY A 33 5.99 6.06 -11.30
C GLY A 33 5.52 5.10 -12.38
N GLU A 34 6.10 3.91 -12.36
CA GLU A 34 5.84 2.84 -13.31
C GLU A 34 5.35 1.59 -12.59
N VAL A 35 4.34 0.92 -13.16
CA VAL A 35 3.92 -0.40 -12.70
C VAL A 35 4.96 -1.42 -13.12
N ILE A 36 5.65 -2.04 -12.16
CA ILE A 36 6.71 -3.01 -12.43
C ILE A 36 6.25 -4.47 -12.24
N ALA A 37 5.17 -4.69 -11.49
CA ALA A 37 4.55 -6.00 -11.35
C ALA A 37 3.07 -5.88 -10.97
N LEU A 38 2.33 -6.91 -11.35
CA LEU A 38 0.92 -7.12 -11.08
C LEU A 38 0.80 -8.48 -10.39
N SER A 39 0.12 -8.53 -9.24
CA SER A 39 -0.12 -9.80 -8.56
C SER A 39 -1.52 -9.88 -7.97
N VAL A 40 -2.02 -11.11 -7.88
CA VAL A 40 -3.32 -11.43 -7.30
C VAL A 40 -3.08 -12.40 -6.16
N GLN A 41 -3.57 -12.07 -4.97
CA GLN A 41 -3.36 -12.87 -3.77
C GLN A 41 -4.70 -13.25 -3.15
N PRO A 42 -5.02 -14.56 -3.04
CA PRO A 42 -6.13 -15.00 -2.23
C PRO A 42 -5.77 -14.85 -0.74
N VAL A 43 -6.66 -14.23 0.02
CA VAL A 43 -6.55 -13.97 1.46
C VAL A 43 -7.71 -14.65 2.17
N THR A 44 -7.37 -15.54 3.10
CA THR A 44 -8.36 -16.19 3.96
C THR A 44 -8.60 -15.32 5.19
N LEU A 45 -9.84 -14.87 5.36
CA LEU A 45 -10.30 -14.14 6.53
C LEU A 45 -11.20 -15.03 7.38
N THR A 46 -11.40 -14.66 8.65
CA THR A 46 -12.37 -15.32 9.54
C THR A 46 -13.79 -15.27 9.00
N THR A 47 -14.10 -14.29 8.14
CA THR A 47 -15.42 -14.09 7.51
C THR A 47 -15.56 -14.72 6.12
N GLY A 48 -14.51 -15.34 5.59
CA GLY A 48 -14.51 -15.95 4.25
C GLY A 48 -13.24 -15.69 3.44
N MET A 49 -13.21 -16.13 2.19
CA MET A 49 -12.12 -15.82 1.27
C MET A 49 -12.33 -14.47 0.59
N ARG A 50 -11.25 -13.71 0.45
CA ARG A 50 -11.18 -12.48 -0.32
C ARG A 50 -10.00 -12.56 -1.27
N THR A 51 -10.14 -11.98 -2.45
CA THR A 51 -9.01 -11.81 -3.38
C THR A 51 -8.52 -10.37 -3.32
N ASP A 52 -7.23 -10.19 -3.08
CA ASP A 52 -6.56 -8.90 -3.14
C ASP A 52 -5.79 -8.76 -4.45
N TYR A 53 -6.01 -7.62 -5.12
CA TYR A 53 -5.35 -7.25 -6.36
C TYR A 53 -4.27 -6.22 -6.04
N LEU A 54 -3.02 -6.51 -6.39
CA LEU A 54 -1.85 -5.78 -5.94
C LEU A 54 -1.08 -5.20 -7.13
N LEU A 55 -0.79 -3.91 -7.05
CA LEU A 55 0.08 -3.20 -8.00
C LEU A 55 1.43 -2.93 -7.35
N THR A 56 2.51 -3.47 -7.89
CA THR A 56 3.86 -3.10 -7.48
C THR A 56 4.36 -1.97 -8.38
N ILE A 57 4.70 -0.86 -7.74
CA ILE A 57 5.00 0.41 -8.40
C ILE A 57 6.43 0.80 -8.04
N ARG A 58 7.19 1.23 -9.04
CA ARG A 58 8.46 1.95 -8.85
C ARG A 58 8.18 3.43 -9.05
N ALA A 59 8.18 4.19 -7.97
CA ALA A 59 8.06 5.64 -8.04
C ALA A 59 9.32 6.27 -8.65
N ASP A 60 9.15 7.47 -9.19
CA ASP A 60 10.23 8.25 -9.80
C ASP A 60 11.32 8.66 -8.80
N ASP A 61 11.01 8.69 -7.50
CA ASP A 61 11.98 8.87 -6.42
C ASP A 61 12.83 7.62 -6.15
N GLY A 62 12.62 6.54 -6.93
CA GLY A 62 13.32 5.27 -6.83
C GLY A 62 12.73 4.29 -5.83
N ARG A 63 11.70 4.68 -5.05
CA ARG A 63 11.08 3.81 -4.05
C ARG A 63 10.18 2.79 -4.75
N GLN A 64 10.19 1.56 -4.24
CA GLN A 64 9.29 0.51 -4.69
C GLN A 64 8.30 0.19 -3.59
N PHE A 65 7.03 0.07 -3.94
CA PHE A 65 5.97 -0.29 -3.00
C PHE A 65 4.83 -1.01 -3.71
N THR A 66 4.06 -1.76 -2.93
CA THR A 66 2.88 -2.48 -3.41
C THR A 66 1.62 -1.79 -2.89
N LEU A 67 0.71 -1.47 -3.79
CA LEU A 67 -0.57 -0.84 -3.49
C LEU A 67 -1.70 -1.84 -3.76
N PRO A 68 -2.52 -2.19 -2.76
CA PRO A 68 -3.75 -2.93 -2.99
C PRO A 68 -4.78 -2.03 -3.70
N VAL A 69 -5.37 -2.55 -4.77
CA VAL A 69 -6.41 -1.90 -5.55
C VAL A 69 -7.63 -2.79 -5.68
N LYS A 70 -8.75 -2.20 -6.11
CA LYS A 70 -9.92 -2.99 -6.49
C LYS A 70 -9.69 -3.67 -7.85
N ASP A 71 -10.46 -4.73 -8.10
CA ASP A 71 -10.43 -5.50 -9.35
C ASP A 71 -10.63 -4.64 -10.61
N ASP A 72 -11.63 -3.75 -10.59
CA ASP A 72 -11.94 -2.84 -11.69
C ASP A 72 -10.78 -1.89 -12.01
N VAL A 73 -10.07 -1.43 -10.98
CA VAL A 73 -8.90 -0.57 -11.11
C VAL A 73 -7.67 -1.37 -11.57
N TYR A 74 -7.50 -2.59 -11.06
CA TYR A 74 -6.40 -3.49 -11.43
C TYR A 74 -6.43 -3.81 -12.94
N ALA A 75 -7.61 -4.09 -13.49
CA ALA A 75 -7.81 -4.39 -14.89
C ALA A 75 -7.41 -3.26 -15.85
N LEU A 76 -7.28 -2.02 -15.35
CA LEU A 76 -6.86 -0.87 -16.15
C LEU A 76 -5.35 -0.84 -16.40
N PHE A 77 -4.53 -1.51 -15.59
CA PHE A 77 -3.07 -1.36 -15.61
C PHE A 77 -2.35 -2.57 -16.20
N SER A 78 -1.16 -2.33 -16.74
CA SER A 78 -0.22 -3.32 -17.27
C SER A 78 1.19 -3.02 -16.78
N VAL A 79 2.06 -4.02 -16.73
CA VAL A 79 3.49 -3.79 -16.43
C VAL A 79 4.08 -2.87 -17.51
N GLY A 80 4.83 -1.86 -17.08
CA GLY A 80 5.35 -0.79 -17.95
C GLY A 80 4.46 0.45 -18.00
N ASP A 81 3.22 0.40 -17.49
CA ASP A 81 2.35 1.57 -17.47
C ASP A 81 2.90 2.64 -16.53
N ARG A 82 2.99 3.86 -17.04
CA ARG A 82 3.24 5.06 -16.25
C ARG A 82 1.96 5.44 -15.52
N ILE A 83 2.06 5.65 -14.21
CA ILE A 83 0.91 6.00 -13.37
C ILE A 83 1.19 7.22 -12.51
N VAL A 84 0.14 7.94 -12.17
CA VAL A 84 0.17 9.05 -11.23
C VAL A 84 -0.98 8.92 -10.24
N LYS A 85 -0.68 9.13 -8.96
CA LYS A 85 -1.67 9.29 -7.90
C LYS A 85 -1.58 10.72 -7.39
N GLN A 86 -2.70 11.44 -7.48
CA GLN A 86 -2.81 12.79 -6.93
C GLN A 86 -3.18 12.71 -5.45
N ALA A 87 -2.70 13.66 -4.64
CA ALA A 87 -3.11 13.78 -3.25
C ALA A 87 -4.65 13.92 -3.17
N GLY A 88 -5.28 13.17 -2.26
CA GLY A 88 -6.74 13.12 -2.11
C GLY A 88 -7.47 12.25 -3.14
N THR A 89 -6.79 11.69 -4.15
CA THR A 89 -7.40 10.68 -5.03
C THR A 89 -7.21 9.28 -4.46
N ARG A 90 -8.30 8.51 -4.44
CA ARG A 90 -8.28 7.16 -3.86
C ARG A 90 -7.41 6.20 -4.68
N TRP A 91 -7.47 6.30 -6.00
CA TRP A 91 -6.83 5.36 -6.93
C TRP A 91 -5.88 6.07 -7.89
N PRO A 92 -4.76 5.42 -8.27
CA PRO A 92 -3.88 5.93 -9.31
C PRO A 92 -4.60 5.94 -10.66
N ARG A 93 -4.10 6.75 -11.59
CA ARG A 93 -4.54 6.81 -12.99
C ARG A 93 -3.33 6.64 -13.90
N LYS A 94 -3.53 6.20 -15.15
CA LYS A 94 -2.47 6.23 -16.14
C LYS A 94 -2.03 7.68 -16.36
N ALA A 95 -0.73 7.90 -16.37
CA ALA A 95 -0.17 9.16 -16.84
C ALA A 95 -0.39 9.24 -18.35
N ALA A 96 -0.88 10.38 -18.83
CA ALA A 96 -1.08 10.65 -20.26
C ALA A 96 0.24 10.92 -20.98
#